data_AF-A0A3N9THP7-F1
#
_entry.id   AF-A0A3N9THP7-F1
#
_cell.length_a   1.000
_cell.length_b   1.000
_cell.length_c   1.000
_cell.angle_alpha   90.00
_cell.angle_beta   90.00
_cell.angle_gamma   90.00
#
_symmetry.space_group_name_H-M   'P 1'
#
loop_
_entity.id
_entity.type
_entity.pdbx_description
1 polymer ?
#
loop_
_entity_poly.entity_id
_entity_poly.type
_entity_poly.pdbx_seq_one_letter_code
_entity_poly.pdbx_strand_id
1 'polypeptide(L)'
;MMKLVSNVHKAFVLKESNKLSASIELNRNAIADFFGIHEQSNEMDDFVDIVDHRLTEYLRCKETVQSHTKRFVSTIRQFIIDRRMPRSLCTNTRLNEFSITVINEIIEYSNGYRQAA
;
A
#
# COMPACT_ATOMS: atom_id res chain seq x y z
N MET A 1 -5.71 11.77 -10.74
CA MET A 1 -5.70 10.77 -9.65
C MET A 1 -4.54 11.11 -8.73
N MET A 2 -4.79 11.26 -7.43
CA MET A 2 -3.76 11.60 -6.46
C MET A 2 -2.84 10.38 -6.22
N LYS A 3 -1.53 10.59 -6.06
CA LYS A 3 -0.57 9.51 -5.79
C LYS A 3 -0.85 8.88 -4.42
N LEU A 4 -0.84 7.55 -4.35
CA LEU A 4 -1.01 6.79 -3.11
C LEU A 4 0.21 6.90 -2.20
N VAL A 5 1.39 7.05 -2.79
CA VAL A 5 2.66 7.26 -2.09
C VAL A 5 2.94 8.76 -2.05
N SER A 6 2.97 9.33 -0.84
CA SER A 6 3.33 10.74 -0.65
C SER A 6 4.84 10.93 -0.70
N ASN A 7 5.61 9.97 -0.19
CA ASN A 7 7.07 10.04 -0.15
C ASN A 7 7.70 8.65 -0.19
N VAL A 8 8.91 8.57 -0.78
CA VAL A 8 9.75 7.37 -0.79
C VAL A 8 11.10 7.75 -0.18
N HIS A 9 11.34 7.32 1.05
CA HIS A 9 12.59 7.60 1.77
C HIS A 9 13.76 6.79 1.21
N LYS A 10 13.51 5.51 0.94
CA LYS A 10 14.47 4.56 0.38
C LYS A 10 13.72 3.53 -0.44
N ALA A 11 14.26 3.13 -1.58
CA ALA A 11 13.73 2.03 -2.36
C ALA A 11 14.85 1.23 -3.02
N PHE A 12 14.73 -0.10 -2.94
CA PHE A 12 15.64 -1.05 -3.56
C PHE A 12 14.83 -1.95 -4.47
N VAL A 13 15.04 -1.80 -5.78
CA VAL A 13 14.39 -2.60 -6.83
C VAL A 13 15.43 -3.52 -7.46
N LEU A 14 15.30 -4.82 -7.21
CA LEU A 14 16.12 -5.86 -7.85
C LEU A 14 15.30 -6.50 -8.97
N LYS A 15 15.42 -5.95 -10.19
CA LYS A 15 14.64 -6.37 -11.36
C LYS A 15 14.81 -7.85 -11.69
N GLU A 16 16.02 -8.38 -11.55
CA GLU A 16 16.34 -9.80 -11.81
C GLU A 16 15.65 -10.78 -10.87
N SER A 17 15.30 -10.35 -9.65
CA SER A 17 14.67 -11.20 -8.64
C SER A 17 13.25 -10.78 -8.27
N ASN A 18 12.70 -9.79 -8.97
CA ASN A 18 11.40 -9.18 -8.68
C ASN A 18 11.21 -8.85 -7.19
N LYS A 19 12.27 -8.32 -6.55
CA LYS A 19 12.26 -7.91 -5.15
C LYS A 19 12.19 -6.40 -5.06
N LEU A 20 11.30 -5.94 -4.17
CA LEU A 20 11.15 -4.56 -3.79
C LEU A 20 11.23 -4.50 -2.27
N SER A 21 12.09 -3.63 -1.76
CA SER A 21 12.01 -3.16 -0.38
C SER A 21 12.05 -1.64 -0.40
N ALA A 22 11.16 -1.02 0.37
CA ALA A 22 11.05 0.42 0.42
C ALA A 22 10.63 0.91 1.80
N SER A 23 11.10 2.08 2.16
CA SER A 23 10.53 2.87 3.25
C SER A 23 9.77 4.01 2.62
N ILE A 24 8.45 4.03 2.82
CA ILE A 24 7.54 4.98 2.19
C ILE A 24 6.68 5.69 3.22
N GLU A 25 6.00 6.73 2.78
CA GLU A 25 4.83 7.33 3.42
C GLU A 25 3.68 7.24 2.43
N LEU A 26 2.50 6.84 2.89
CA LEU A 26 1.30 6.87 2.07
C LEU A 26 0.51 8.16 2.28
N ASN A 27 -0.21 8.54 1.24
CA ASN A 27 -1.13 9.65 1.26
C ASN A 27 -2.50 9.18 1.77
N ARG A 28 -2.79 9.44 3.05
CA ARG A 28 -4.05 9.08 3.72
C ARG A 28 -5.31 9.48 2.94
N ASN A 29 -5.32 10.68 2.37
CA ASN A 29 -6.46 11.17 1.59
C ASN A 29 -6.60 10.37 0.29
N ALA A 30 -5.50 10.04 -0.38
CA ALA A 30 -5.52 9.21 -1.58
C ALA A 30 -5.93 7.76 -1.26
N ILE A 31 -5.60 7.23 -0.08
CA ILE A 31 -6.09 5.93 0.40
C ILE A 31 -7.61 5.99 0.58
N ALA A 32 -8.11 7.01 1.29
CA ALA A 32 -9.55 7.18 1.49
C ALA A 32 -10.30 7.27 0.15
N ASP A 33 -9.82 8.12 -0.78
CA ASP A 33 -10.36 8.23 -2.14
C ASP A 33 -10.31 6.90 -2.89
N PHE A 34 -9.20 6.16 -2.81
CA PHE A 34 -9.02 4.87 -3.47
C PHE A 34 -10.04 3.84 -2.99
N PHE A 35 -10.41 3.86 -1.71
CA PHE A 35 -11.41 2.97 -1.14
C PHE A 35 -12.85 3.54 -1.19
N GLY A 36 -13.04 4.75 -1.71
CA GLY A 36 -14.35 5.41 -1.80
C GLY A 36 -14.89 5.85 -0.44
N ILE A 37 -13.99 6.15 0.49
CA ILE A 37 -14.30 6.61 1.83
C ILE A 37 -14.45 8.14 1.77
N HIS A 38 -15.69 8.60 1.76
CA HIS A 38 -16.02 10.03 1.65
C HIS A 38 -16.63 10.61 2.94
N GLU A 39 -17.09 9.75 3.86
CA GLU A 39 -17.53 10.15 5.20
C GLU A 39 -16.44 9.79 6.21
N GLN A 40 -15.93 10.81 6.93
CA GLN A 40 -14.97 10.61 8.02
C GLN A 40 -15.72 10.08 9.25
N SER A 41 -15.52 8.80 9.54
CA SER A 41 -15.88 8.19 10.82
C SER A 41 -14.62 7.62 11.47
N ASN A 42 -14.64 7.46 12.80
CA ASN A 42 -13.51 6.88 13.53
C ASN A 42 -13.12 5.49 12.97
N GLU A 43 -14.09 4.71 12.50
CA GLU A 43 -13.84 3.40 11.89
C GLU A 43 -13.09 3.50 10.56
N MET A 44 -13.33 4.57 9.79
CA MET A 44 -12.65 4.84 8.53
C MET A 44 -11.23 5.36 8.75
N ASP A 45 -11.02 6.20 9.76
CA ASP A 45 -9.68 6.64 10.15
C ASP A 45 -8.83 5.47 10.64
N ASP A 46 -9.40 4.58 11.47
CA ASP A 46 -8.74 3.35 11.93
C ASP A 46 -8.34 2.44 10.75
N PHE A 47 -9.18 2.36 9.70
CA PHE A 47 -8.85 1.59 8.51
C PHE A 47 -7.67 2.17 7.75
N VAL A 48 -7.68 3.48 7.51
CA VAL A 48 -6.61 4.18 6.80
C VAL A 48 -5.29 4.05 7.57
N ASP A 49 -5.31 4.20 8.89
CA ASP A 49 -4.16 3.99 9.78
C ASP A 49 -3.52 2.62 9.58
N ILE A 50 -4.34 1.60 9.42
CA ILE A 50 -3.87 0.22 9.40
C ILE A 50 -3.41 -0.21 8.02
N VAL A 51 -4.10 0.26 6.98
CA VAL A 51 -3.61 0.13 5.61
C VAL A 51 -2.22 0.75 5.48
N ASP A 52 -2.05 1.98 6.00
CA ASP A 52 -0.76 2.68 6.00
C ASP A 52 0.31 1.94 6.80
N HIS A 53 -0.01 1.56 8.04
CA HIS A 53 0.93 0.89 8.92
C HIS A 53 1.40 -0.46 8.37
N ARG A 54 0.45 -1.32 7.94
CA ARG A 54 0.78 -2.68 7.48
C ARG A 54 1.54 -2.67 6.16
N LEU A 55 1.17 -1.80 5.21
CA LEU A 55 1.92 -1.74 3.96
C LEU A 55 3.34 -1.23 4.18
N THR A 56 3.50 -0.23 5.06
CA THR A 56 4.82 0.28 5.45
C THR A 56 5.66 -0.79 6.17
N GLU A 57 5.07 -1.58 7.07
CA GLU A 57 5.74 -2.69 7.76
C GLU A 57 6.25 -3.75 6.76
N TYR A 58 5.40 -4.16 5.80
CA TYR A 58 5.79 -5.17 4.82
C TYR A 58 6.93 -4.67 3.93
N LEU A 59 6.84 -3.44 3.40
CA LEU A 59 7.87 -2.89 2.51
C LEU A 59 9.23 -2.67 3.20
N ARG A 60 9.23 -2.49 4.53
CA ARG A 60 10.45 -2.41 5.36
C ARG A 60 11.07 -3.78 5.66
N CYS A 61 10.31 -4.87 5.56
CA CYS A 61 10.81 -6.23 5.74
C CYS A 61 11.31 -6.82 4.40
N LYS A 62 12.32 -7.71 4.44
CA LYS A 62 12.95 -8.30 3.24
C LYS A 62 12.06 -9.35 2.53
N GLU A 63 10.93 -8.97 1.93
CA GLU A 63 10.04 -9.91 1.21
C GLU A 63 9.98 -9.69 -0.31
N THR A 64 9.32 -10.57 -1.06
CA THR A 64 9.20 -10.51 -2.54
C THR A 64 7.94 -9.77 -2.97
N VAL A 65 7.93 -9.08 -4.11
CA VAL A 65 6.79 -8.25 -4.59
C VAL A 65 5.46 -9.02 -4.58
N GLN A 66 5.46 -10.30 -4.96
CA GLN A 66 4.26 -11.15 -4.94
C GLN A 66 3.85 -11.61 -3.54
N SER A 67 4.81 -11.84 -2.64
CA SER A 67 4.53 -12.17 -1.24
C SER A 67 3.92 -10.98 -0.52
N HIS A 68 4.38 -9.76 -0.82
CA HIS A 68 3.83 -8.53 -0.27
C HIS A 68 2.36 -8.35 -0.64
N THR A 69 1.98 -8.48 -1.92
CA THR A 69 0.57 -8.35 -2.32
C THR A 69 -0.31 -9.37 -1.59
N LYS A 70 0.07 -10.66 -1.59
CA LYS A 70 -0.74 -11.70 -0.94
C LYS A 70 -0.82 -11.54 0.57
N ARG A 71 0.30 -11.23 1.22
CA ARG A 71 0.40 -11.12 2.68
C ARG A 71 -0.24 -9.83 3.18
N PHE A 72 -0.04 -8.71 2.50
CA PHE A 72 -0.76 -7.47 2.76
C PHE A 72 -2.28 -7.67 2.62
N VAL A 73 -2.75 -8.23 1.50
CA VAL A 73 -4.18 -8.50 1.28
C VAL A 73 -4.74 -9.39 2.39
N SER A 74 -4.01 -10.45 2.78
CA SER A 74 -4.43 -11.34 3.85
C SER A 74 -4.51 -10.63 5.20
N THR A 75 -3.52 -9.83 5.55
CA THR A 75 -3.44 -9.12 6.83
C THR A 75 -4.49 -8.02 6.95
N ILE A 76 -4.68 -7.23 5.90
CA ILE A 76 -5.75 -6.23 5.85
C ILE A 76 -7.11 -6.92 5.95
N ARG A 77 -7.34 -8.00 5.19
CA ARG A 77 -8.59 -8.78 5.25
C ARG A 77 -8.89 -9.30 6.66
N GLN A 78 -7.89 -9.88 7.32
CA GLN A 78 -8.08 -10.40 8.68
C GLN A 78 -8.51 -9.29 9.63
N PHE A 79 -7.87 -8.13 9.54
CA PHE A 79 -8.19 -6.99 10.39
C PHE A 79 -9.63 -6.47 10.19
N ILE A 80 -10.07 -6.34 8.93
CA ILE A 80 -11.45 -5.95 8.59
C ILE A 80 -12.46 -6.91 9.21
N ILE A 81 -12.16 -8.21 9.17
CA ILE A 81 -12.99 -9.24 9.80
C ILE A 81 -13.03 -9.03 11.31
N ASP A 82 -11.87 -8.84 11.95
CA ASP A 82 -11.74 -8.70 13.40
C ASP A 82 -12.44 -7.44 13.92
N ARG A 83 -12.42 -6.35 13.16
CA ARG A 83 -13.08 -5.08 13.51
C ARG A 83 -14.51 -4.92 12.98
N ARG A 84 -15.05 -5.94 12.30
CA ARG A 84 -16.40 -5.90 11.71
C ARG A 84 -16.61 -4.74 10.74
N MET A 85 -15.55 -4.31 10.06
CA MET A 85 -15.63 -3.26 9.05
C MET A 85 -16.47 -3.70 7.84
N PRO A 86 -17.06 -2.76 7.08
CA PRO A 86 -17.82 -3.08 5.87
C PRO A 86 -16.97 -3.87 4.86
N ARG A 87 -17.37 -5.11 4.57
CA ARG A 87 -16.65 -5.99 3.62
C ARG A 87 -16.61 -5.43 2.20
N SER A 88 -17.54 -4.54 1.85
CA SER A 88 -17.60 -3.82 0.57
C SER A 88 -16.36 -2.98 0.30
N LEU A 89 -15.67 -2.51 1.34
CA LEU A 89 -14.48 -1.68 1.21
C LEU A 89 -13.26 -2.48 0.72
N CYS A 90 -13.30 -3.81 0.80
CA CYS A 90 -12.06 -4.60 0.80
C CYS A 90 -12.21 -5.91 0.03
N THR A 91 -12.68 -5.80 -1.22
CA THR A 91 -12.63 -6.94 -2.15
C THR A 91 -11.17 -7.31 -2.42
N ASN A 92 -10.90 -8.59 -2.64
CA ASN A 92 -9.55 -9.07 -2.98
C ASN A 92 -8.98 -8.33 -4.18
N THR A 93 -9.84 -8.04 -5.15
CA THR A 93 -9.52 -7.24 -6.32
C THR A 93 -9.03 -5.86 -5.92
N ARG A 94 -9.76 -5.12 -5.07
CA ARG A 94 -9.40 -3.74 -4.70
C ARG A 94 -8.14 -3.68 -3.83
N LEU A 95 -7.94 -4.63 -2.91
CA LEU A 95 -6.71 -4.72 -2.12
C LEU A 95 -5.49 -5.10 -2.99
N ASN A 96 -5.67 -5.95 -4.01
CA ASN A 96 -4.62 -6.26 -4.98
C ASN A 96 -4.27 -5.03 -5.82
N GLU A 97 -5.28 -4.33 -6.36
CA GLU A 97 -5.10 -3.11 -7.16
C GLU A 97 -4.38 -2.03 -6.35
N PHE A 98 -4.76 -1.83 -5.09
CA PHE A 98 -4.10 -0.91 -4.17
C PHE A 98 -2.61 -1.24 -4.01
N SER A 99 -2.32 -2.50 -3.70
CA SER A 99 -0.93 -2.97 -3.53
C SER A 99 -0.10 -2.76 -4.79
N ILE A 100 -0.64 -3.14 -5.95
CA ILE A 100 0.03 -3.01 -7.26
C ILE A 100 0.28 -1.54 -7.57
N THR A 101 -0.69 -0.66 -7.32
CA THR A 101 -0.56 0.78 -7.55
C THR A 101 0.56 1.36 -6.70
N VAL A 102 0.60 1.06 -5.40
CA VAL A 102 1.68 1.52 -4.52
C VAL A 102 3.05 1.00 -4.99
N ILE A 103 3.15 -0.29 -5.33
CA ILE A 103 4.40 -0.90 -5.84
C ILE A 103 4.86 -0.19 -7.12
N ASN A 104 3.96 0.08 -8.05
CA ASN A 104 4.28 0.77 -9.30
C ASN A 104 4.76 2.20 -9.04
N GLU A 105 4.11 2.95 -8.15
CA GLU A 105 4.54 4.30 -7.79
C GLU A 105 5.94 4.33 -7.19
N ILE A 106 6.30 3.33 -6.36
CA ILE A 106 7.65 3.19 -5.81
C ILE A 106 8.68 2.88 -6.90
N ILE A 107 8.33 2.00 -7.84
CA ILE A 107 9.21 1.63 -8.96
C ILE A 107 9.43 2.84 -9.88
N GLU A 108 8.36 3.58 -10.21
CA GLU A 108 8.42 4.83 -10.97
C GLU A 108 9.34 5.85 -10.29
N TYR A 109 9.15 6.10 -9.00
CA TYR A 109 10.00 6.99 -8.21
C TYR A 109 11.48 6.58 -8.30
N SER A 110 11.76 5.28 -8.12
CA SER A 110 13.12 4.74 -8.17
C SER A 110 13.77 4.86 -9.55
N ASN A 111 13.00 4.73 -10.63
CA ASN A 111 13.50 4.86 -12.01
C ASN A 111 13.66 6.34 -12.42
N GLY A 112 12.84 7.24 -11.89
CA GLY A 112 12.98 8.69 -12.10
C GLY A 112 14.27 9.24 -11.48
N TYR A 113 14.61 8.78 -10.28
CA TYR A 113 15.86 9.16 -9.61
C TYR A 113 17.11 8.69 -10.36
N ARG A 114 17.05 7.54 -11.04
CA ARG A 114 18.17 7.01 -11.85
C ARG A 114 18.40 7.75 -13.17
N GLN A 115 17.43 8.52 -13.67
CA GLN A 115 17.58 9.30 -14.90
C GLN A 115 18.11 10.72 -14.65
N ALA A 116 18.13 11.16 -13.40
CA ALA A 116 18.59 12.49 -12.99
C ALA A 116 20.00 12.49 -12.34
N ALA A 117 20.66 11.33 -12.27
CA ALA A 117 22.01 11.14 -11.72
C ALA A 117 22.96 10.66 -12.82
#